data_AF-A0A7V4ZMT0-F1
#
_entry.id   AF-A0A7V4ZMT0-F1
#
_cell.length_a   1.000
_cell.length_b   1.000
_cell.length_c   1.000
_cell.angle_alpha   90.00
_cell.angle_beta   90.00
_cell.angle_gamma   90.00
#
_symmetry.space_group_name_H-M   'P 1'
#
loop_
_entity.id
_entity.type
_entity.pdbx_description
1 polymer ?
#
loop_
_entity_poly.entity_id
_entity_poly.type
_entity_poly.pdbx_seq_one_letter_code
_entity_poly.pdbx_strand_id
1 'polypeptide(L)'
;MKNIDIKKIKAILIFILSLLTISSPIHSEIYKWIDEKGTIHFADDPSKIPERYRENTETLSAPKIPSSQIDKQVPKPVLPGVSTVESKGFEVDLLRRHELLLAEVIINRRVRQYFIVDTGASFTLINWAVAKELGITVDENTPLIRAVSASDVILTPLVTLNSVRVGEAEVENVEALIHNMPNYQGLLGNSFLNKFKVIIDSLNAKMTLLSLKGDPSPERPGGYSKDYWVGQFRFYYRNLDELKKLKAKYEALGSRSEVNRINNAIRYFENQLSELERRASFAGVPRHWRE
;
A
#
# COMPACT_ATOMS: atom_id res chain seq x y z
N MET A 1 -21.09 -28.63 41.61
CA MET A 1 -21.84 -28.51 40.34
C MET A 1 -23.14 -27.77 40.62
N LYS A 2 -23.30 -26.53 40.15
CA LYS A 2 -24.56 -25.77 40.31
C LYS A 2 -25.48 -26.11 39.14
N ASN A 3 -26.67 -26.61 39.44
CA ASN A 3 -27.72 -26.91 38.48
C ASN A 3 -28.08 -25.64 37.68
N ILE A 4 -27.88 -25.70 36.37
CA ILE A 4 -28.28 -24.63 35.45
C ILE A 4 -29.78 -24.81 35.20
N ASP A 5 -30.53 -23.75 35.48
CA ASP A 5 -31.99 -23.72 35.37
C ASP A 5 -32.43 -23.82 33.90
N ILE A 6 -33.07 -24.95 33.57
CA ILE A 6 -33.51 -25.31 32.22
C ILE A 6 -34.48 -24.26 31.65
N LYS A 7 -35.20 -23.51 32.49
CA LYS A 7 -36.07 -22.40 32.04
C LYS A 7 -35.27 -21.22 31.49
N LYS A 8 -34.09 -20.92 32.07
CA LYS A 8 -33.21 -19.85 31.58
C LYS A 8 -32.54 -20.24 30.26
N ILE A 9 -32.17 -21.51 30.09
CA ILE A 9 -31.61 -22.02 28.82
C ILE A 9 -32.64 -21.92 27.68
N LYS A 10 -33.90 -22.28 27.94
CA LYS A 10 -34.97 -22.16 26.92
C LYS A 10 -35.26 -20.71 26.53
N ALA A 11 -35.25 -19.78 27.50
CA ALA A 11 -35.44 -18.35 27.21
C ALA A 11 -34.27 -17.77 26.39
N ILE A 12 -33.03 -18.18 26.66
CA ILE A 12 -31.84 -17.76 25.90
C ILE A 12 -31.85 -18.37 24.49
N LEU A 13 -32.25 -19.63 24.32
CA LEU A 13 -32.37 -20.24 23.00
C LEU A 13 -33.45 -19.57 22.13
N ILE A 14 -34.59 -19.18 22.71
CA ILE A 14 -35.66 -18.48 21.98
C ILE A 14 -35.21 -17.07 21.58
N PHE A 15 -34.43 -16.37 22.42
CA PHE A 15 -33.87 -15.06 22.10
C PHE A 15 -32.79 -15.12 21.01
N ILE A 16 -31.94 -16.16 21.02
CA ILE A 16 -30.94 -16.39 19.96
C ILE A 16 -31.62 -16.81 18.65
N LEU A 17 -32.68 -17.62 18.70
CA LEU A 17 -33.43 -18.03 17.51
C LEU A 17 -34.27 -16.89 16.92
N SER A 18 -34.75 -15.93 17.73
CA SER A 18 -35.44 -14.74 17.23
C SER A 18 -34.51 -13.68 16.65
N LEU A 19 -33.21 -13.70 17.00
CA LEU A 19 -32.19 -12.83 16.38
C LEU A 19 -31.75 -13.31 14.98
N LEU A 20 -32.16 -14.52 14.58
CA LEU A 20 -31.78 -15.15 13.31
C LEU A 20 -32.79 -14.93 12.17
N THR A 21 -33.82 -14.09 12.37
CA THR A 21 -34.84 -13.81 11.33
C THR A 21 -35.05 -12.32 11.09
N ILE A 22 -34.00 -11.60 10.71
CA ILE A 22 -34.13 -10.40 9.86
C ILE A 22 -32.98 -10.42 8.85
N SER A 23 -33.04 -11.35 7.91
CA SER A 23 -32.28 -11.22 6.66
C SER A 23 -33.10 -10.37 5.71
N SER A 24 -33.03 -9.05 5.87
CA SER A 24 -33.41 -8.16 4.78
C SER A 24 -32.32 -8.31 3.71
N PRO A 25 -32.66 -8.65 2.46
CA PRO A 25 -31.67 -8.66 1.39
C PRO A 25 -31.19 -7.22 1.21
N ILE A 26 -29.96 -6.93 1.66
CA ILE A 26 -29.25 -5.71 1.30
C ILE A 26 -29.00 -5.79 -0.20
N HIS A 27 -29.88 -5.16 -0.97
CA HIS A 27 -29.68 -4.93 -2.39
C HIS A 27 -28.72 -3.75 -2.51
N SER A 28 -27.47 -4.04 -2.83
CA SER A 28 -26.48 -3.02 -3.18
C SER A 28 -26.70 -2.65 -4.64
N GLU A 29 -27.56 -1.65 -4.90
CA GLU A 29 -27.66 -1.00 -6.21
C GLU A 29 -26.85 0.29 -6.17
N ILE A 30 -25.92 0.46 -7.13
CA ILE A 30 -25.13 1.69 -7.26
C ILE A 30 -25.76 2.51 -8.37
N TYR A 31 -26.21 3.72 -8.06
CA TYR A 31 -26.77 4.66 -9.04
C TYR A 31 -25.67 5.56 -9.58
N LYS A 32 -25.64 5.74 -10.91
CA LYS A 32 -24.70 6.62 -11.59
C LYS A 32 -25.46 7.67 -12.41
N TRP A 33 -25.03 8.93 -12.33
CA TRP A 33 -25.52 10.01 -13.21
C TRP A 33 -24.41 10.99 -13.57
N ILE A 34 -24.64 11.77 -14.63
CA ILE A 34 -23.72 12.82 -15.10
C ILE A 34 -24.39 14.18 -14.88
N ASP A 35 -23.68 15.11 -14.25
CA ASP A 35 -24.18 16.47 -14.07
C ASP A 35 -23.95 17.36 -15.31
N GLU A 36 -24.49 18.58 -15.27
CA GLU A 36 -24.39 19.56 -16.37
C GLU A 36 -22.94 19.97 -16.70
N LYS A 37 -21.98 19.70 -15.81
CA LYS A 37 -20.55 19.98 -16.01
C LYS A 37 -19.80 18.76 -16.56
N GLY A 38 -20.50 17.66 -16.84
CA GLY A 38 -19.92 16.40 -17.31
C GLY A 38 -19.29 15.56 -16.20
N THR A 39 -19.54 15.87 -14.93
CA THR A 39 -18.99 15.14 -13.78
C THR A 39 -19.84 13.90 -13.51
N ILE A 40 -19.18 12.75 -13.34
CA ILE A 40 -19.84 11.48 -13.01
C ILE A 40 -20.00 11.39 -11.48
N HIS A 41 -21.22 11.12 -11.03
CA HIS A 41 -21.58 10.92 -9.63
C HIS A 41 -22.05 9.49 -9.37
N PHE A 42 -21.82 8.99 -8.15
CA PHE A 42 -22.28 7.68 -7.69
C PHE A 42 -23.01 7.81 -6.35
N ALA A 43 -24.11 7.07 -6.16
CA ALA A 43 -24.80 6.95 -4.88
C ALA A 43 -25.26 5.52 -4.62
N ASP A 44 -25.20 5.12 -3.35
CA ASP A 44 -25.69 3.84 -2.81
C ASP A 44 -27.13 3.95 -2.27
N ASP A 45 -27.69 5.16 -2.26
CA ASP A 45 -29.01 5.50 -1.75
C ASP A 45 -29.70 6.45 -2.75
N PRO A 46 -30.85 6.07 -3.33
CA PRO A 46 -31.54 6.86 -4.34
C PRO A 46 -32.07 8.19 -3.80
N SER A 47 -32.25 8.34 -2.49
CA SER A 47 -32.67 9.62 -1.88
C SER A 47 -31.61 10.71 -2.00
N LYS A 48 -30.32 10.32 -2.11
CA LYS A 48 -29.18 11.22 -2.29
C LYS A 48 -29.05 11.74 -3.73
N ILE A 49 -29.85 11.22 -4.67
CA ILE A 49 -29.86 11.67 -6.06
C ILE A 49 -30.74 12.92 -6.15
N PRO A 50 -30.19 14.06 -6.63
CA PRO A 50 -31.00 15.25 -6.87
C PRO A 50 -32.14 14.95 -7.83
N GLU A 51 -33.33 15.43 -7.52
CA GLU A 51 -34.59 15.09 -8.22
C GLU A 51 -34.51 15.25 -9.74
N ARG A 52 -33.80 16.29 -10.19
CA ARG A 52 -33.54 16.59 -11.62
C ARG A 52 -32.71 15.55 -12.38
N TYR A 53 -32.04 14.63 -11.69
CA TYR A 53 -31.23 13.56 -12.31
C TYR A 53 -31.83 12.17 -12.11
N ARG A 54 -32.93 12.03 -11.37
CA ARG A 54 -33.55 10.71 -11.06
C ARG A 54 -34.13 9.98 -12.27
N GLU A 55 -34.52 10.70 -13.32
CA GLU A 55 -35.01 10.07 -14.56
C GLU A 55 -33.87 9.59 -15.47
N ASN A 56 -32.64 10.09 -15.30
CA ASN A 56 -31.47 9.81 -16.14
C ASN A 56 -30.39 8.98 -15.42
N THR A 57 -30.75 8.28 -14.34
CA THR A 57 -29.81 7.44 -13.58
C THR A 57 -29.69 6.04 -14.18
N GLU A 58 -28.45 5.63 -14.43
CA GLU A 58 -28.13 4.23 -14.69
C GLU A 58 -28.03 3.49 -13.35
N THR A 59 -28.88 2.47 -13.15
CA THR A 59 -28.79 1.59 -11.97
C THR A 59 -27.83 0.45 -12.29
N LEU A 60 -26.71 0.38 -11.58
CA LEU A 60 -25.75 -0.71 -11.68
C LEU A 60 -26.11 -1.78 -10.63
N SER A 61 -26.88 -2.79 -11.04
CA SER A 61 -27.05 -4.01 -10.26
C SER A 61 -25.82 -4.92 -10.44
N ALA A 62 -25.43 -5.64 -9.38
CA ALA A 62 -24.37 -6.66 -9.48
C ALA A 62 -24.68 -7.66 -10.63
N PRO A 63 -23.69 -8.03 -11.47
CA PRO A 63 -23.97 -8.82 -12.66
C PRO A 63 -24.43 -10.23 -12.29
N LYS A 64 -25.71 -10.54 -12.52
CA LYS A 64 -26.12 -11.91 -12.85
C LYS A 64 -25.55 -12.17 -14.24
N ILE A 65 -24.68 -13.16 -14.41
CA ILE A 65 -24.17 -13.57 -15.72
C ILE A 65 -25.26 -14.37 -16.43
N PRO A 66 -25.80 -13.92 -17.59
CA PRO A 66 -26.39 -14.83 -18.55
C PRO A 66 -25.40 -14.97 -19.71
N SER A 67 -24.88 -16.17 -19.87
CA SER A 67 -24.23 -16.59 -21.12
C SER A 67 -25.23 -16.44 -22.27
N SER A 68 -25.07 -15.45 -23.15
CA SER A 68 -25.26 -15.55 -24.61
C SER A 68 -25.22 -14.15 -25.27
N GLN A 69 -24.45 -14.07 -26.36
CA GLN A 69 -24.45 -13.04 -27.42
C GLN A 69 -23.76 -11.69 -27.13
N ILE A 70 -22.46 -11.62 -27.48
CA ILE A 70 -21.87 -10.40 -28.02
C ILE A 70 -21.20 -10.78 -29.35
N ASP A 71 -21.98 -10.66 -30.43
CA ASP A 71 -21.45 -10.44 -31.76
C ASP A 71 -21.99 -9.09 -32.22
N LYS A 72 -21.11 -8.08 -32.21
CA LYS A 72 -21.18 -6.83 -32.98
C LYS A 72 -19.95 -5.98 -32.65
N GLN A 73 -18.96 -6.07 -33.55
CA GLN A 73 -17.84 -5.16 -33.63
C GLN A 73 -18.34 -3.73 -33.86
N VAL A 74 -17.99 -2.81 -32.95
CA VAL A 74 -17.93 -1.38 -33.23
C VAL A 74 -16.45 -1.02 -33.35
N PRO A 75 -15.96 -0.52 -34.49
CA PRO A 75 -14.56 -0.15 -34.63
C PRO A 75 -14.25 1.08 -33.77
N LYS A 76 -13.33 0.94 -32.82
CA LYS A 76 -12.72 2.07 -32.09
C LYS A 76 -11.81 2.85 -33.05
N PRO A 77 -11.80 4.20 -33.04
CA PRO A 77 -10.81 4.96 -33.77
C PRO A 77 -9.42 4.67 -33.17
N VAL A 78 -8.52 4.12 -33.97
CA VAL A 78 -7.11 3.92 -33.60
C VAL A 78 -6.40 5.26 -33.73
N LEU A 79 -6.07 5.88 -32.60
CA LEU A 79 -5.01 6.88 -32.53
C LEU A 79 -3.68 6.17 -32.82
N PRO A 80 -2.89 6.61 -33.82
CA PRO A 80 -1.62 5.98 -34.12
C PRO A 80 -0.58 6.38 -33.06
N GLY A 81 0.02 5.39 -32.39
CA GLY A 81 1.30 5.55 -31.70
C GLY A 81 1.24 5.72 -30.18
N VAL A 82 0.77 4.72 -29.46
CA VAL A 82 1.38 4.37 -28.16
C VAL A 82 1.83 2.93 -28.27
N SER A 83 3.06 2.74 -28.71
CA SER A 83 3.76 1.47 -28.52
C SER A 83 3.89 1.27 -27.01
N THR A 84 2.93 0.55 -26.41
CA THR A 84 3.11 0.04 -25.06
C THR A 84 4.21 -1.00 -25.16
N VAL A 85 5.44 -0.57 -24.92
CA VAL A 85 6.54 -1.47 -24.60
C VAL A 85 6.05 -2.23 -23.36
N GLU A 86 5.63 -3.48 -23.54
CA GLU A 86 5.31 -4.38 -22.44
C GLU A 86 6.58 -4.53 -21.62
N SER A 87 6.69 -3.79 -20.53
CA SER A 87 7.68 -4.10 -19.50
C SER A 87 7.46 -5.56 -19.11
N LYS A 88 8.47 -6.43 -19.25
CA LYS A 88 8.41 -7.80 -18.75
C LYS A 88 7.99 -7.74 -17.28
N GLY A 89 6.75 -8.14 -17.00
CA GLY A 89 6.24 -8.23 -15.65
C GLY A 89 6.83 -9.46 -14.99
N PHE A 90 7.31 -9.32 -13.75
CA PHE A 90 7.72 -10.47 -12.96
C PHE A 90 6.47 -11.07 -12.31
N GLU A 91 6.13 -12.29 -12.70
CA GLU A 91 5.07 -13.05 -12.05
C GLU A 91 5.60 -13.70 -10.77
N VAL A 92 4.83 -13.61 -9.70
CA VAL A 92 5.19 -14.09 -8.36
C VAL A 92 4.01 -14.89 -7.83
N ASP A 93 4.23 -16.17 -7.56
CA ASP A 93 3.28 -16.99 -6.82
C ASP A 93 3.23 -16.54 -5.36
N LEU A 94 2.01 -16.36 -4.84
CA LEU A 94 1.77 -15.96 -3.47
C LEU A 94 1.27 -17.15 -2.65
N LEU A 95 1.69 -17.16 -1.39
CA LEU A 95 1.19 -18.09 -0.39
C LEU A 95 -0.01 -17.45 0.33
N ARG A 96 -1.18 -18.06 0.20
CA ARG A 96 -2.35 -17.68 0.99
C ARG A 96 -2.28 -18.26 2.41
N ARG A 97 -2.47 -17.40 3.41
CA ARG A 97 -2.63 -17.77 4.83
C ARG A 97 -3.77 -16.96 5.42
N HIS A 98 -4.93 -17.60 5.63
CA HIS A 98 -6.19 -16.91 5.94
C HIS A 98 -6.49 -15.86 4.86
N GLU A 99 -6.76 -14.62 5.28
CA GLU A 99 -7.01 -13.47 4.39
C GLU A 99 -5.73 -12.82 3.84
N LEU A 100 -4.55 -13.27 4.28
CA LEU A 100 -3.28 -12.66 3.90
C LEU A 100 -2.65 -13.37 2.71
N LEU A 101 -2.06 -12.56 1.83
CA LEU A 101 -1.21 -12.99 0.73
C LEU A 101 0.24 -12.73 1.11
N LEU A 102 1.07 -13.76 1.04
CA LEU A 102 2.47 -13.69 1.39
C LEU A 102 3.32 -13.94 0.15
N ALA A 103 4.32 -13.09 -0.08
CA ALA A 103 5.32 -13.31 -1.11
C ALA A 103 6.59 -13.91 -0.48
N GLU A 104 7.26 -14.80 -1.20
CA GLU A 104 8.63 -15.18 -0.86
C GLU A 104 9.56 -13.99 -1.14
N VAL A 105 10.38 -13.64 -0.15
CA VAL A 105 11.31 -12.52 -0.17
C VAL A 105 12.70 -13.02 0.20
N ILE A 106 13.69 -12.63 -0.60
CA ILE A 106 15.11 -12.90 -0.32
C ILE A 106 15.80 -11.58 0.00
N ILE A 107 16.32 -11.48 1.22
CA ILE A 107 16.87 -10.27 1.81
C ILE A 107 18.39 -10.37 1.81
N ASN A 108 19.05 -9.33 1.33
CA ASN A 108 20.50 -9.21 1.15
C ASN A 108 21.10 -10.44 0.45
N ARG A 109 20.37 -11.01 -0.53
CA ARG A 109 20.74 -12.23 -1.28
C ARG A 109 21.03 -13.47 -0.41
N ARG A 110 20.60 -13.47 0.86
CA ARG A 110 20.99 -14.47 1.86
C ARG A 110 19.81 -15.08 2.60
N VAL A 111 18.99 -14.24 3.24
CA VAL A 111 17.93 -14.69 4.15
C VAL A 111 16.62 -14.77 3.38
N ARG A 112 15.99 -15.94 3.34
CA ARG A 112 14.72 -16.19 2.66
C ARG A 112 13.59 -16.21 3.69
N GLN A 113 12.54 -15.43 3.45
CA GLN A 113 11.36 -15.36 4.31
C GLN A 113 10.08 -15.16 3.51
N TYR A 114 8.93 -15.39 4.14
CA TYR A 114 7.62 -15.03 3.58
C TYR A 114 7.11 -13.76 4.23
N PHE A 115 6.87 -12.71 3.43
CA PHE A 115 6.36 -11.43 3.90
C PHE A 115 4.92 -11.23 3.48
N ILE A 116 4.12 -10.64 4.35
CA ILE A 116 2.79 -10.16 3.98
C ILE A 116 2.94 -9.07 2.92
N VAL A 117 2.21 -9.16 1.82
CA VAL A 117 2.15 -8.09 0.82
C VAL A 117 1.22 -7.00 1.35
N ASP A 118 1.76 -5.81 1.64
CA ASP A 118 0.98 -4.69 2.16
C ASP A 118 1.28 -3.40 1.38
N THR A 119 0.40 -3.08 0.44
CA THR A 119 0.47 -1.85 -0.36
C THR A 119 0.15 -0.58 0.45
N GLY A 120 -0.41 -0.71 1.65
CA GLY A 120 -0.71 0.38 2.57
C GLY A 120 0.49 0.78 3.46
N ALA A 121 1.48 -0.09 3.60
CA ALA A 121 2.67 0.20 4.38
C ALA A 121 3.68 1.08 3.62
N SER A 122 4.15 2.15 4.26
CA SER A 122 5.21 3.01 3.69
C SER A 122 6.54 2.28 3.53
N PHE A 123 6.92 1.47 4.51
CA PHE A 123 8.20 0.78 4.57
C PHE A 123 8.00 -0.73 4.61
N THR A 124 8.98 -1.47 4.09
CA THR A 124 9.13 -2.90 4.38
C THR A 124 9.44 -3.06 5.86
N LEU A 125 9.02 -4.16 6.48
CA LEU A 125 9.27 -4.43 7.89
C LEU A 125 9.89 -5.81 8.03
N ILE A 126 10.92 -5.91 8.85
CA ILE A 126 11.57 -7.15 9.23
C ILE A 126 11.54 -7.31 10.75
N ASN A 127 11.44 -8.55 11.21
CA ASN A 127 11.54 -8.84 12.64
C ASN A 127 12.98 -8.72 13.15
N TRP A 128 13.14 -8.59 14.47
CA TRP A 128 14.46 -8.52 15.11
C TRP A 128 15.33 -9.76 14.86
N ALA A 129 14.73 -10.95 14.78
CA ALA A 129 15.45 -12.19 14.46
C ALA A 129 16.08 -12.14 13.06
N VAL A 130 15.35 -11.62 12.07
CA VAL A 130 15.84 -11.45 10.70
C VAL A 130 16.97 -10.42 10.66
N ALA A 131 16.82 -9.29 11.36
CA ALA A 131 17.88 -8.29 11.46
C ALA A 131 19.18 -8.88 12.06
N LYS A 132 19.05 -9.69 13.11
CA LYS A 132 20.18 -10.39 13.76
C LYS A 132 20.85 -11.39 12.80
N GLU A 133 20.06 -12.19 12.08
CA GLU A 133 20.57 -13.15 11.10
C GLU A 133 21.34 -12.47 9.96
N LEU A 134 20.89 -11.28 9.56
CA LEU A 134 21.55 -10.43 8.57
C LEU A 134 22.81 -9.72 9.11
N GLY A 135 23.06 -9.77 10.42
CA GLY A 135 24.16 -9.05 11.07
C GLY A 135 23.96 -7.54 11.12
N ILE A 136 22.70 -7.08 11.12
CA ILE A 136 22.36 -5.65 11.21
C ILE A 136 22.44 -5.22 12.68
N THR A 137 23.35 -4.30 12.96
CA THR A 137 23.49 -3.68 14.29
C THR A 137 22.50 -2.53 14.43
N VAL A 138 21.78 -2.49 15.56
CA VAL A 138 20.92 -1.37 15.95
C VAL A 138 21.45 -0.78 17.24
N ASP A 139 21.87 0.48 17.20
CA ASP A 139 22.53 1.21 18.27
C ASP A 139 21.91 2.60 18.47
N GLU A 140 22.53 3.45 19.30
CA GLU A 140 22.12 4.84 19.52
C GLU A 140 22.22 5.73 18.28
N ASN A 141 23.01 5.34 17.28
CA ASN A 141 23.17 6.08 16.03
C ASN A 141 22.10 5.72 14.99
N THR A 142 21.43 4.58 15.18
CA THR A 142 20.39 4.10 14.28
C THR A 142 19.17 5.05 14.31
N PRO A 143 18.72 5.57 13.16
CA PRO A 143 17.52 6.40 13.05
C PRO A 143 16.28 5.75 13.67
N LEU A 144 15.49 6.53 14.41
CA LEU A 144 14.14 6.14 14.83
C LEU A 144 13.09 6.95 14.09
N ILE A 145 12.07 6.27 13.57
CA ILE A 145 10.88 6.92 12.99
C ILE A 145 9.60 6.44 13.69
N ARG A 146 8.52 7.21 13.55
CA ARG A 146 7.18 6.76 13.93
C ARG A 146 6.68 5.75 12.91
N ALA A 147 6.23 4.60 13.38
CA ALA A 147 5.40 3.67 12.62
C ALA A 147 4.00 3.65 13.23
N VAL A 148 2.99 3.71 12.37
CA VAL A 148 1.58 3.54 12.76
C VAL A 148 1.22 2.08 12.49
N SER A 149 0.87 1.36 13.54
CA SER A 149 0.19 0.08 13.45
C SER A 149 -1.32 0.28 13.59
N ALA A 150 -2.10 -0.76 13.33
CA ALA A 150 -3.56 -0.70 13.50
C ALA A 150 -4.02 -0.35 14.92
N SER A 151 -3.17 -0.54 15.94
CA SER A 151 -3.49 -0.27 17.34
C SER A 151 -2.69 0.87 17.96
N ASP A 152 -1.44 1.07 17.54
CA ASP A 152 -0.49 1.95 18.24
C ASP A 152 0.46 2.69 17.31
N VAL A 153 0.91 3.87 17.78
CA VAL A 153 2.04 4.59 17.19
C VAL A 153 3.29 4.27 17.99
N ILE A 154 4.27 3.64 17.35
CA ILE A 154 5.53 3.21 17.98
C ILE A 154 6.74 3.89 17.33
N LEU A 155 7.82 4.06 18.09
CA LEU A 155 9.12 4.42 17.52
C LEU A 155 9.88 3.15 17.18
N THR A 156 10.35 3.06 15.95
CA THR A 156 11.02 1.85 15.44
C THR A 156 12.31 2.22 14.69
N PRO A 157 13.37 1.39 14.79
CA PRO A 157 14.58 1.55 14.00
C PRO A 157 14.27 1.51 12.51
N LEU A 158 14.88 2.43 11.77
CA LEU A 158 14.92 2.46 10.31
C LEU A 158 16.32 2.05 9.86
N VAL A 159 16.39 1.03 9.01
CA VAL A 159 17.63 0.51 8.43
C VAL A 159 17.51 0.42 6.91
N THR A 160 18.64 0.27 6.23
CA THR A 160 18.69 0.03 4.79
C THR A 160 19.15 -1.40 4.54
N LEU A 161 18.32 -2.18 3.85
CA LEU A 161 18.65 -3.50 3.35
C LEU A 161 19.42 -3.35 2.03
N ASN A 162 20.52 -4.07 1.88
CA ASN A 162 21.35 -4.03 0.68
C ASN A 162 20.54 -4.46 -0.55
N SER A 163 19.73 -5.51 -0.42
CA SER A 163 18.77 -5.89 -1.45
C SER A 163 17.55 -6.60 -0.90
N VAL A 164 16.45 -6.49 -1.63
CA VAL A 164 15.22 -7.26 -1.44
C VAL A 164 14.82 -7.81 -2.79
N ARG A 165 14.65 -9.12 -2.88
CA ARG A 165 14.22 -9.81 -4.11
C ARG A 165 12.91 -10.55 -3.89
N VAL A 166 11.98 -10.41 -4.83
CA VAL A 166 10.66 -11.05 -4.85
C VAL A 166 10.44 -11.64 -6.24
N GLY A 167 10.42 -12.97 -6.35
CA GLY A 167 10.56 -13.64 -7.64
C GLY A 167 11.86 -13.21 -8.35
N GLU A 168 11.74 -12.72 -9.58
CA GLU A 168 12.86 -12.17 -10.37
C GLU A 168 13.08 -10.66 -10.15
N ALA A 169 12.17 -9.98 -9.46
CA ALA A 169 12.27 -8.56 -9.18
C ALA A 169 13.23 -8.31 -8.01
N GLU A 170 14.35 -7.61 -8.24
CA GLU A 170 15.29 -7.23 -7.19
C GLU A 170 15.45 -5.70 -7.11
N VAL A 171 15.39 -5.18 -5.89
CA VAL A 171 15.61 -3.76 -5.58
C VAL A 171 16.72 -3.65 -4.55
N GLU A 172 17.67 -2.76 -4.80
CA GLU A 172 18.77 -2.46 -3.89
C GLU A 172 18.45 -1.26 -2.98
N ASN A 173 19.14 -1.18 -1.85
CA ASN A 173 19.02 -0.07 -0.89
C ASN A 173 17.57 0.17 -0.40
N VAL A 174 16.93 -0.90 0.07
CA VAL A 174 15.52 -0.86 0.50
C VAL A 174 15.41 -0.48 1.96
N GLU A 175 14.66 0.58 2.24
CA GLU A 175 14.38 1.03 3.59
C GLU A 175 13.44 0.07 4.32
N ALA A 176 13.84 -0.38 5.51
CA ALA A 176 13.07 -1.30 6.32
C ALA A 176 13.01 -0.89 7.79
N LEU A 177 11.86 -1.16 8.40
CA LEU A 177 11.65 -1.01 9.84
C LEU A 177 11.96 -2.31 10.56
N ILE A 178 12.55 -2.22 11.74
CA ILE A 178 12.79 -3.40 12.59
C ILE A 178 11.77 -3.46 13.71
N HIS A 179 10.75 -4.30 13.55
CA HIS A 179 9.72 -4.50 14.55
C HIS A 179 9.16 -5.93 14.47
N ASN A 180 8.74 -6.51 15.60
CA ASN A 180 8.18 -7.87 15.60
C ASN A 180 6.69 -7.84 15.30
N MET A 181 6.25 -8.72 14.41
CA MET A 181 4.82 -8.98 14.22
C MET A 181 4.43 -10.36 14.78
N PRO A 182 3.22 -10.51 15.32
CA PRO A 182 2.70 -11.83 15.69
C PRO A 182 2.64 -12.74 14.46
N ASN A 183 3.18 -13.94 14.56
CA ASN A 183 3.06 -15.03 13.57
C ASN A 183 3.71 -14.83 12.19
N TYR A 184 4.28 -13.66 11.88
CA TYR A 184 4.86 -13.37 10.56
C TYR A 184 6.26 -12.77 10.67
N GLN A 185 7.11 -13.06 9.69
CA GLN A 185 8.54 -12.69 9.72
C GLN A 185 8.81 -11.28 9.18
N GLY A 186 7.86 -10.70 8.46
CA GLY A 186 7.98 -9.38 7.87
C GLY A 186 6.81 -9.03 6.97
N LEU A 187 6.87 -7.81 6.46
CA LEU A 187 5.88 -7.19 5.60
C LEU A 187 6.60 -6.51 4.43
N LEU A 188 6.08 -6.68 3.23
CA LEU A 188 6.60 -6.10 2.00
C LEU A 188 5.82 -4.82 1.70
N GLY A 189 6.45 -3.67 1.91
CA GLY A 189 5.82 -2.36 1.81
C GLY A 189 6.35 -1.51 0.65
N ASN A 190 5.93 -0.24 0.61
CA ASN A 190 6.18 0.66 -0.52
C ASN A 190 7.65 1.05 -0.73
N SER A 191 8.53 0.94 0.27
CA SER A 191 10.00 0.99 0.05
C SER A 191 10.50 0.04 -1.07
N PHE A 192 9.79 -1.08 -1.30
CA PHE A 192 10.01 -2.00 -2.42
C PHE A 192 8.91 -1.86 -3.48
N LEU A 193 7.64 -1.94 -3.08
CA LEU A 193 6.51 -2.03 -4.02
C LEU A 193 6.38 -0.78 -4.92
N ASN A 194 6.78 0.40 -4.46
CA ASN A 194 6.70 1.63 -5.24
C ASN A 194 7.66 1.69 -6.44
N LYS A 195 8.48 0.67 -6.66
CA LYS A 195 9.31 0.51 -7.87
C LYS A 195 8.54 -0.18 -9.01
N PHE A 196 7.35 -0.70 -8.72
CA PHE A 196 6.55 -1.48 -9.64
C PHE A 196 5.11 -0.97 -9.70
N LYS A 197 4.47 -1.13 -10.85
CA LYS A 197 3.01 -1.27 -10.91
C LYS A 197 2.69 -2.70 -10.46
N VAL A 198 2.02 -2.78 -9.33
CA VAL A 198 1.66 -4.05 -8.68
C VAL A 198 0.26 -4.44 -9.11
N ILE A 199 0.10 -5.65 -9.64
CA ILE A 199 -1.19 -6.27 -9.95
C ILE A 199 -1.32 -7.48 -9.04
N ILE A 200 -2.40 -7.54 -8.24
CA ILE A 200 -2.67 -8.67 -7.35
C ILE A 200 -3.90 -9.40 -7.87
N ASP A 201 -3.70 -10.65 -8.28
CA ASP A 201 -4.76 -11.61 -8.53
C ASP A 201 -4.97 -12.44 -7.26
N SER A 202 -5.90 -11.97 -6.42
CA SER A 202 -6.19 -12.64 -5.16
C SER A 202 -6.84 -14.01 -5.37
N LEU A 203 -7.61 -14.21 -6.44
CA LEU A 203 -8.29 -15.47 -6.71
C LEU A 203 -7.26 -16.58 -7.00
N ASN A 204 -6.27 -16.27 -7.82
CA ASN A 204 -5.22 -17.22 -8.20
C ASN A 204 -3.99 -17.17 -7.28
N ALA A 205 -4.01 -16.30 -6.26
CA ALA A 205 -2.87 -16.04 -5.37
C ALA A 205 -1.60 -15.72 -6.17
N LYS A 206 -1.69 -14.75 -7.08
CA LYS A 206 -0.56 -14.28 -7.90
C LYS A 206 -0.37 -12.78 -7.76
N MET A 207 0.87 -12.35 -7.90
CA MET A 207 1.25 -10.94 -8.03
C MET A 207 2.08 -10.76 -9.29
N THR A 208 1.83 -9.69 -10.03
CA THR A 208 2.67 -9.26 -11.15
C THR A 208 3.31 -7.93 -10.82
N LEU A 209 4.64 -7.86 -10.96
CA LEU A 209 5.45 -6.67 -10.71
C LEU A 209 5.96 -6.12 -12.05
N LEU A 210 5.35 -5.04 -12.52
CA LEU A 210 5.76 -4.34 -13.76
C LEU A 210 6.65 -3.16 -13.39
N SER A 211 7.90 -3.12 -13.86
CA SER A 211 8.81 -2.03 -13.49
C SER A 211 8.24 -0.66 -13.87
N LEU A 212 8.29 0.30 -12.94
CA LEU A 212 7.93 1.69 -13.24
C LEU A 212 9.01 2.43 -14.03
N LYS A 213 10.24 1.89 -14.07
CA LYS A 213 11.31 2.44 -14.89
C LYS A 213 11.14 1.94 -16.32
N GLY A 214 10.72 2.84 -17.20
CA GLY A 214 10.71 2.62 -18.64
C GLY A 214 11.89 3.30 -19.31
N ASP A 215 11.83 3.42 -20.63
CA ASP A 215 12.82 4.17 -21.40
C ASP A 215 12.75 5.67 -21.05
N PRO A 216 13.90 6.34 -20.85
CA PRO A 216 13.94 7.78 -20.67
C PRO A 216 13.40 8.52 -21.90
N SER A 217 12.51 9.49 -21.66
CA SER A 217 11.97 10.40 -22.68
C SER A 217 11.74 11.79 -22.06
N PRO A 218 11.44 12.84 -22.86
CA PRO A 218 11.08 14.15 -22.34
C PRO A 218 9.90 14.11 -21.35
N GLU A 219 8.92 13.22 -21.58
CA GLU A 219 7.75 13.00 -20.73
C GLU A 219 8.05 12.07 -19.55
N ARG A 220 9.17 11.31 -19.62
CA ARG A 220 9.64 10.37 -18.60
C ARG A 220 11.11 10.65 -18.23
N PRO A 221 11.42 11.78 -17.58
CA PRO A 221 12.77 12.08 -17.12
C PRO A 221 13.34 10.94 -16.27
N GLY A 222 14.49 10.38 -16.69
CA GLY A 222 15.11 9.24 -16.02
C GLY A 222 14.33 7.92 -16.09
N GLY A 223 13.34 7.82 -16.99
CA GLY A 223 12.51 6.64 -17.21
C GLY A 223 11.24 6.56 -16.35
N TYR A 224 10.97 7.58 -15.52
CA TYR A 224 9.85 7.58 -14.57
C TYR A 224 8.80 8.64 -14.91
N SER A 225 7.55 8.37 -14.54
CA SER A 225 6.44 9.31 -14.71
C SER A 225 6.50 10.50 -13.75
N LYS A 226 5.70 11.53 -14.02
CA LYS A 226 5.44 12.65 -13.10
C LYS A 226 5.03 12.18 -11.71
N ASP A 227 4.04 11.29 -11.64
CA ASP A 227 3.49 10.81 -10.37
C ASP A 227 4.54 10.08 -9.52
N TYR A 228 5.45 9.34 -10.17
CA TYR A 228 6.57 8.72 -9.48
C TYR A 228 7.44 9.80 -8.81
N TRP A 229 7.94 10.77 -9.58
CA TRP A 229 8.82 11.82 -9.06
C TRP A 229 8.15 12.64 -7.94
N VAL A 230 6.94 13.15 -8.20
CA VAL A 230 6.16 13.90 -7.22
C VAL A 230 5.92 13.07 -5.96
N GLY A 231 5.60 11.79 -6.12
CA GLY A 231 5.40 10.86 -5.01
C GLY A 231 6.65 10.69 -4.15
N GLN A 232 7.83 10.55 -4.77
CA GLN A 232 9.10 10.45 -4.03
C GLN A 232 9.38 11.74 -3.24
N PHE A 233 9.30 12.91 -3.87
CA PHE A 233 9.55 14.19 -3.19
C PHE A 233 8.58 14.42 -2.03
N ARG A 234 7.27 14.23 -2.28
CA ARG A 234 6.23 14.34 -1.25
C ARG A 234 6.47 13.39 -0.07
N PHE A 235 6.97 12.20 -0.34
CA PHE A 235 7.32 11.24 0.71
C PHE A 235 8.44 11.78 1.62
N TYR A 236 9.55 12.26 1.05
CA TYR A 236 10.67 12.79 1.84
C TYR A 236 10.28 14.06 2.61
N TYR A 237 9.58 15.01 1.98
CA TYR A 237 9.15 16.23 2.66
C TYR A 237 8.21 15.95 3.83
N ARG A 238 7.23 15.07 3.65
CA ARG A 238 6.30 14.67 4.72
C ARG A 238 7.03 14.02 5.89
N ASN A 239 7.94 13.07 5.62
CA ASN A 239 8.72 12.44 6.70
C ASN A 239 9.58 13.46 7.45
N LEU A 240 10.22 14.41 6.75
CA LEU A 240 10.99 15.47 7.39
C LEU A 240 10.14 16.38 8.26
N ASP A 241 8.97 16.81 7.79
CA ASP A 241 8.03 17.61 8.58
C ASP A 241 7.57 16.84 9.84
N GLU A 242 7.20 15.58 9.66
CA GLU A 242 6.81 14.70 10.77
C GLU A 242 7.92 14.53 11.80
N LEU A 243 9.15 14.29 11.36
CA LEU A 243 10.31 14.12 12.25
C LEU A 243 10.65 15.42 12.98
N LYS A 244 10.53 16.59 12.34
CA LYS A 244 10.72 17.89 13.01
C LYS A 244 9.68 18.12 14.11
N LYS A 245 8.41 17.79 13.85
CA LYS A 245 7.34 17.82 14.87
C LYS A 245 7.61 16.84 16.02
N LEU A 246 8.09 15.64 15.69
CA LEU A 246 8.46 14.62 16.67
C LEU A 246 9.61 15.07 17.57
N LYS A 247 10.65 15.65 16.97
CA LYS A 247 11.80 16.21 17.68
C LYS A 247 11.36 17.26 18.69
N ALA A 248 10.58 18.25 18.27
CA ALA A 248 10.09 19.31 19.15
C ALA A 248 9.31 18.75 20.36
N LYS A 249 8.50 17.70 20.13
CA LYS A 249 7.79 17.00 21.22
C LYS A 249 8.76 16.38 22.24
N TYR A 250 9.78 15.65 21.78
CA TYR A 250 10.72 14.97 22.69
C TYR A 250 11.73 15.91 23.34
N GLU A 251 12.06 17.04 22.70
CA GLU A 251 12.82 18.13 23.33
C GLU A 251 12.06 18.72 24.52
N ALA A 252 10.75 18.96 24.37
CA ALA A 252 9.90 19.43 25.46
C ALA A 252 9.78 18.43 26.63
N LEU A 253 9.96 17.13 26.36
CA LEU A 253 9.94 16.06 27.37
C LEU A 253 11.31 15.80 28.02
N GLY A 254 12.38 16.45 27.56
CA GLY A 254 13.75 16.26 28.10
C GLY A 254 14.41 14.94 27.70
N SER A 255 13.88 14.23 26.70
CA SER A 255 14.33 12.89 26.30
C SER A 255 15.54 12.94 25.35
N ARG A 256 16.74 13.18 25.91
CA ARG A 256 17.97 13.41 25.11
C ARG A 256 18.31 12.27 24.13
N SER A 257 18.13 11.01 24.53
CA SER A 257 18.47 9.86 23.68
C SER A 257 17.57 9.78 22.45
N GLU A 258 16.26 9.94 22.64
CA GLU A 258 15.25 9.96 21.60
C GLU A 258 15.50 11.14 20.65
N VAL A 259 15.80 12.33 21.18
CA VAL A 259 16.14 13.50 20.36
C VAL A 259 17.35 13.22 19.48
N ASN A 260 18.41 12.58 19.99
CA ASN A 260 19.58 12.21 19.18
C ASN A 260 19.20 11.24 18.05
N ARG A 261 18.43 10.20 18.34
CA ARG A 261 17.97 9.22 17.34
C ARG A 261 17.03 9.84 16.29
N ILE A 262 16.19 10.79 16.69
CA ILE A 262 15.34 11.56 15.77
C ILE A 262 16.18 12.49 14.91
N ASN A 263 17.21 13.14 15.46
CA ASN A 263 18.16 13.94 14.68
C ASN A 263 18.90 13.09 13.63
N ASN A 264 19.24 11.84 13.97
CA ASN A 264 19.83 10.90 13.02
C ASN A 264 18.84 10.56 11.90
N ALA A 265 17.56 10.38 12.22
CA ALA A 265 16.52 10.21 11.21
C ALA A 265 16.35 11.44 10.32
N ILE A 266 16.30 12.65 10.88
CA ILE A 266 16.21 13.90 10.09
C ILE A 266 17.40 13.97 9.11
N ARG A 267 18.62 13.75 9.59
CA ARG A 267 19.82 13.76 8.75
C ARG A 267 19.77 12.70 7.65
N TYR A 268 19.27 11.50 7.97
CA TYR A 268 19.07 10.45 6.99
C TYR A 268 18.12 10.90 5.87
N PHE A 269 16.92 11.41 6.20
CA PHE A 269 15.95 11.85 5.18
C PHE A 269 16.42 13.10 4.41
N GLU A 270 17.18 14.01 5.04
CA GLU A 270 17.80 15.15 4.35
C GLU A 270 18.83 14.67 3.31
N ASN A 271 19.65 13.68 3.65
CA ASN A 271 20.61 13.08 2.73
C ASN A 271 19.89 12.36 1.57
N GLN A 272 18.83 11.60 1.86
CA GLN A 272 18.05 10.92 0.81
C GLN A 272 17.36 11.92 -0.13
N LEU A 273 16.79 12.99 0.42
CA LEU A 273 16.19 14.06 -0.38
C LEU A 273 17.24 14.77 -1.25
N SER A 274 18.44 15.01 -0.71
CA SER A 274 19.55 15.59 -1.48
C SER A 274 19.99 14.68 -2.63
N GLU A 275 20.04 13.37 -2.41
CA GLU A 275 20.33 12.40 -3.48
C GLU A 275 19.20 12.34 -4.51
N LEU A 276 17.94 12.39 -4.07
CA LEU A 276 16.80 12.47 -4.97
C LEU A 276 16.85 13.72 -5.84
N GLU A 277 17.21 14.88 -5.28
CA GLU A 277 17.41 16.13 -6.02
C GLU A 277 18.52 16.04 -7.06
N ARG A 278 19.67 15.43 -6.71
CA ARG A 278 20.76 15.20 -7.66
C ARG A 278 20.30 14.34 -8.83
N ARG A 279 19.61 13.22 -8.53
CA ARG A 279 19.07 12.31 -9.54
C ARG A 279 18.02 12.97 -10.41
N ALA A 280 17.10 13.74 -9.82
CA ALA A 280 16.07 14.49 -10.52
C ALA A 280 16.69 15.55 -11.45
N SER A 281 17.74 16.23 -10.99
CA SER A 281 18.49 17.20 -11.78
C SER A 281 19.20 16.56 -12.96
N PHE A 282 19.93 15.47 -12.72
CA PHE A 282 20.60 14.71 -13.76
C PHE A 282 19.62 14.16 -14.81
N ALA A 283 18.45 13.72 -14.37
CA ALA A 283 17.40 13.18 -15.23
C ALA A 283 16.61 14.24 -16.02
N GLY A 284 16.78 15.55 -15.72
CA GLY A 284 16.02 16.62 -16.37
C GLY A 284 14.58 16.79 -15.84
N VAL A 285 14.30 16.38 -14.60
CA VAL A 285 12.97 16.49 -13.98
C VAL A 285 12.58 17.97 -13.81
N PRO A 286 11.39 18.43 -14.25
CA PRO A 286 10.96 19.82 -14.04
C PRO A 286 10.90 20.21 -12.56
N ARG A 287 11.26 21.46 -12.20
CA ARG A 287 11.24 21.93 -10.79
C ARG A 287 9.88 21.77 -10.11
N HIS A 288 8.78 22.08 -10.80
CA HIS A 288 7.42 21.94 -10.28
C HIS A 288 6.98 20.47 -10.03
N TRP A 289 7.80 19.46 -10.37
CA TRP A 289 7.58 18.05 -9.98
C TRP A 289 8.32 17.68 -8.68
N ARG A 290 9.15 18.59 -8.18
CA ARG A 290 10.05 18.38 -7.03
C ARG A 290 9.60 19.13 -5.78
N GLU A 291 8.49 19.85 -5.86
CA GLU A 291 7.91 20.66 -4.79
C GLU A 291 6.88 19.86 -3.96
#